data_AF-A0A415S8B8-F1
#
_entry.id   AF-A0A415S8B8-F1
#
_cell.length_a   1.000
_cell.length_b   1.000
_cell.length_c   1.000
_cell.angle_alpha   90.00
_cell.angle_beta   90.00
_cell.angle_gamma   90.00
#
_symmetry.space_group_name_H-M   'P 1'
#
loop_
_entity.id
_entity.type
_entity.pdbx_description
1 polymer ?
#
loop_
_entity_poly.entity_id
_entity_poly.type
_entity_poly.pdbx_seq_one_letter_code
_entity_poly.pdbx_strand_id
1 'polypeptide(L)' 'MKRLTINNIEKFIQTLESTERVGWYSEEQKLHAIACLNNYCRELEYQGRKSVKLKEEEHGN' A
#
# COMPACT_ATOMS: atom_id res chain seq x y z
N MET A 1 -0.01 -18.17 -7.78
CA MET A 1 0.33 -17.38 -6.58
C MET A 1 0.58 -15.91 -6.89
N LYS A 2 -0.43 -15.07 -6.65
CA LYS A 2 -0.35 -13.61 -6.83
C LYS A 2 0.58 -12.99 -5.77
N ARG A 3 1.19 -11.84 -6.08
CA ARG A 3 2.12 -11.12 -5.18
C ARG A 3 1.78 -9.63 -5.15
N LEU A 4 1.96 -9.00 -3.99
CA LEU A 4 1.97 -7.54 -3.86
C LEU A 4 3.42 -7.07 -3.95
N THR A 5 3.76 -6.28 -4.96
CA THR A 5 5.10 -5.71 -5.13
C THR A 5 5.20 -4.30 -4.56
N ILE A 6 6.41 -3.84 -4.23
CA ILE A 6 6.64 -2.44 -3.82
C ILE A 6 6.11 -1.47 -4.88
N ASN A 7 6.35 -1.74 -6.17
CA ASN A 7 5.85 -0.93 -7.28
C ASN A 7 4.30 -0.87 -7.33
N ASN A 8 3.59 -1.93 -6.91
CA ASN A 8 2.13 -1.86 -6.78
C ASN A 8 1.71 -0.87 -5.68
N ILE A 9 2.44 -0.85 -4.56
CA ILE A 9 2.16 0.04 -3.43
C ILE A 9 2.50 1.48 -3.81
N GLU A 10 3.64 1.72 -4.48
CA GLU A 10 4.03 3.04 -4.99
C GLU A 10 2.99 3.63 -5.94
N LYS A 11 2.46 2.83 -6.87
CA LYS A 11 1.36 3.27 -7.75
C LYS A 11 0.09 3.60 -6.98
N PHE A 12 -0.21 2.87 -5.91
CA PHE A 12 -1.36 3.16 -5.06
C PHE A 12 -1.15 4.47 -4.28
N ILE A 13 0.05 4.71 -3.76
CA ILE A 13 0.42 5.99 -3.13
C ILE A 13 0.26 7.15 -4.13
N GLN A 14 0.81 7.04 -5.34
CA GLN A 14 0.64 8.06 -6.40
C GLN A 14 -0.84 8.32 -6.73
N THR A 15 -1.66 7.27 -6.70
CA THR A 15 -3.11 7.40 -6.91
C THR A 15 -3.73 8.20 -5.77
N LEU A 16 -3.37 7.94 -4.51
CA LEU A 16 -3.84 8.72 -3.36
C LEU A 16 -3.37 10.18 -3.40
N GLU A 17 -2.12 10.43 -3.80
CA GLU A 17 -1.56 11.79 -3.91
C GLU A 17 -2.25 12.63 -5.00
N SER A 18 -2.78 11.99 -6.04
CA SER A 18 -3.48 12.65 -7.16
C SER A 18 -4.99 12.86 -6.93
N THR A 19 -5.54 12.42 -5.79
CA THR A 19 -6.95 12.67 -5.49
C THR A 19 -7.21 14.12 -5.10
N GLU A 20 -8.38 14.62 -5.47
CA GLU A 20 -8.84 15.93 -5.00
C GLU A 20 -9.02 15.96 -3.48
N ARG A 21 -8.92 17.17 -2.91
CA ARG A 21 -9.16 17.39 -1.49
C ARG A 21 -10.66 17.46 -1.21
N VAL A 22 -11.19 16.48 -0.48
CA VAL A 22 -12.61 16.42 -0.09
C VAL A 22 -12.90 17.23 1.19
N GLY A 23 -11.99 17.22 2.16
CA GLY A 23 -12.16 17.89 3.46
C GLY A 23 -10.92 17.76 4.34
N TRP A 24 -10.89 18.48 5.47
CA TRP A 24 -9.74 18.46 6.38
C TRP A 24 -9.48 17.05 6.93
N TYR A 25 -10.51 16.43 7.51
CA TYR A 25 -10.37 15.11 8.14
C TYR A 25 -10.03 14.02 7.13
N SER A 26 -10.64 14.02 5.94
CA SER A 26 -10.30 13.06 4.88
C SER A 26 -8.87 13.23 4.39
N GLU A 27 -8.37 14.47 4.32
CA GLU A 27 -6.98 14.75 3.91
C GLU A 27 -5.99 14.24 4.96
N GLU A 28 -6.30 14.42 6.25
CA GLU A 28 -5.51 13.85 7.35
C GLU A 28 -5.46 12.32 7.26
N GLN A 29 -6.60 11.65 7.06
CA GLN A 29 -6.64 10.19 6.88
C GLN A 29 -5.85 9.72 5.65
N LYS A 30 -5.91 10.48 4.54
CA LYS A 30 -5.15 10.19 3.33
C LYS A 30 -3.64 10.24 3.57
N LEU A 31 -3.16 11.29 4.25
CA LEU A 31 -1.75 11.44 4.61
C LEU A 31 -1.29 10.32 5.55
N HIS A 32 -2.11 9.91 6.52
CA HIS A 32 -1.81 8.77 7.38
C HIS A 32 -1.70 7.46 6.59
N ALA A 33 -2.63 7.20 5.66
CA ALA A 33 -2.58 6.01 4.81
C ALA A 33 -1.29 5.97 3.97
N ILE A 34 -0.92 7.10 3.34
CA ILE A 34 0.34 7.22 2.59
C ILE A 34 1.55 6.95 3.48
N ALA A 35 1.59 7.52 4.70
CA ALA A 35 2.69 7.29 5.64
C ALA A 35 2.81 5.81 6.04
N CYS A 36 1.69 5.12 6.31
CA CYS A 36 1.68 3.70 6.61
C CYS A 36 2.20 2.85 5.44
N LEU A 37 1.80 3.17 4.20
CA LEU A 37 2.24 2.46 3.00
C LEU A 37 3.74 2.66 2.75
N ASN A 38 4.24 3.89 2.90
CA ASN A 38 5.67 4.19 2.79
C ASN A 38 6.49 3.42 3.85
N ASN A 39 6.04 3.41 5.11
CA ASN A 39 6.69 2.66 6.17
C ASN A 39 6.71 1.16 5.87
N TYR A 40 5.63 0.62 5.32
CA TYR A 40 5.57 -0.78 4.91
C TYR A 40 6.56 -1.11 3.78
N CYS A 41 6.64 -0.27 2.74
CA CYS A 41 7.66 -0.42 1.68
C CYS A 41 9.08 -0.41 2.26
N ARG A 42 9.39 0.54 3.14
CA ARG A 42 10.69 0.65 3.80
C ARG A 42 11.04 -0.58 4.62
N GLU A 43 10.08 -1.15 5.36
CA GLU A 43 10.28 -2.39 6.10
C GLU A 43 10.55 -3.57 5.15
N LEU A 44 9.82 -3.66 4.03
CA LEU A 44 10.09 -4.70 3.03
C LEU A 44 11.51 -4.58 2.46
N GLU A 45 11.96 -3.38 2.13
CA GLU A 45 13.32 -3.12 1.66
C GLU A 45 14.37 -3.46 2.72
N TYR A 46 14.15 -3.06 3.97
CA TYR A 46 15.01 -3.40 5.11
C TYR A 46 15.17 -4.92 5.27
N GLN A 47 14.09 -5.68 5.04
CA GLN A 47 14.08 -7.15 5.06
C GLN A 47 14.59 -7.78 3.75
N GLY A 48 15.09 -7.00 2.78
CA GLY A 48 15.58 -7.48 1.47
C GLY A 48 14.47 -8.03 0.55
N ARG A 49 13.21 -7.62 0.76
CA ARG A 49 12.03 -8.11 0.04
C ARG A 49 11.51 -7.06 -0.93
N LYS A 50 11.35 -7.45 -2.21
CA LYS A 50 10.69 -6.59 -3.24
C LYS A 50 9.19 -6.83 -3.39
N SER A 51 8.68 -7.90 -2.75
CA SER A 51 7.26 -8.28 -2.83
C SER A 51 6.89 -9.31 -1.76
N VAL A 52 5.61 -9.36 -1.42
CA VAL A 52 5.02 -10.36 -0.51
C VAL A 52 4.01 -11.26 -1.24
N LYS A 53 3.90 -12.50 -0.75
CA LYS A 53 2.93 -13.46 -1.27
C LYS A 53 1.53 -13.04 -0.84
N LEU A 54 0.59 -12.95 -1.76
CA LEU A 54 -0.82 -12.84 -1.39
C LEU A 54 -1.30 -14.21 -0.93
N LYS A 55 -2.05 -14.24 0.18
CA LYS A 55 -2.76 -15.45 0.60
C LYS A 55 -3.77 -15.79 -0.50
N GLU A 56 -3.80 -17.05 -0.91
CA GLU A 56 -4.89 -17.55 -1.74
C GLU A 56 -6.07 -17.79 -0.80
N GLU A 57 -7.27 -17.36 -1.18
CA GLU A 57 -8.47 -17.74 -0.43
C GLU A 57 -8.63 -19.24 -0.58
N GLU A 58 -8.53 -19.98 0.53
CA GLU A 58 -9.00 -21.36 0.58
C GLU A 58 -10.52 -21.32 0.51
N HIS A 59 -11.07 -21.28 -0.71
CA HIS A 59 -12.46 -21.66 -0.91
C HIS A 59 -12.57 -23.16 -0.59
N GLY A 60 -12.81 -23.49 0.67
CA GLY A 60 -13.39 -24.76 1.06
C GLY A 60 -14.77 -24.85 0.41
N ASN A 61 -14.93 -25.81 -0.51
CA ASN A 61 -16.22 -26.22 -1.07
C ASN A 61 -17.18 -26.65 0.05
#